data_AF-A0A6V7HNR4-F1
#
_entry.id   AF-A0A6V7HNR4-F1
#
_cell.length_a   1.000
_cell.length_b   1.000
_cell.length_c   1.000
_cell.angle_alpha   90.00
_cell.angle_beta   90.00
_cell.angle_gamma   90.00
#
_symmetry.space_group_name_H-M   'P 1'
#
loop_
_entity.id
_entity.type
_entity.pdbx_description
1 polymer ?
#
loop_
_entity_poly.entity_id
_entity_poly.type
_entity_poly.pdbx_seq_one_letter_code
_entity_poly.pdbx_strand_id
1 'polypeptide(L)'
;WLKPLFTYGKKNDLKEKDLHNALPQDLSGPLGDALEKNWMRELDDAHNKKRSPKLFNALRKTFIWPFAYYGLGNVIGSSLR
;
A
#
# COMPACT_ATOMS: atom_id res chain seq x y z
N TRP A 1 -3.43 10.06 17.77
CA TRP A 1 -2.02 9.64 17.74
C TRP A 1 -1.07 10.80 17.45
N LEU A 2 -1.41 11.73 16.55
CA LEU A 2 -0.49 12.80 16.12
C LEU A 2 -0.32 13.97 17.13
N LYS A 3 -1.37 14.33 17.88
CA LYS A 3 -1.34 15.41 18.90
C LYS A 3 -0.21 15.30 19.95
N PRO A 4 0.04 14.13 20.58
CA PRO A 4 1.15 13.99 21.52
C PRO A 4 2.53 14.13 20.86
N LEU A 5 2.73 13.63 19.64
CA LEU A 5 3.98 13.78 18.89
C LEU A 5 4.32 15.26 18.67
N PHE A 6 3.36 16.06 18.23
CA PHE A 6 3.55 17.51 18.06
C PHE A 6 3.79 18.25 19.37
N THR A 7 3.14 17.82 20.45
CA THR A 7 3.35 18.44 21.77
C THR A 7 4.75 18.17 22.30
N TYR A 8 5.28 16.97 22.06
CA TYR A 8 6.64 16.57 22.43
C TYR A 8 7.70 17.28 21.57
N GLY A 9 7.53 17.28 20.23
CA GLY A 9 8.42 17.94 19.28
C GLY A 9 8.45 19.47 19.40
N LYS A 10 7.41 20.09 19.97
CA LYS A 10 7.43 21.53 20.30
C LYS A 10 8.43 21.89 21.41
N LYS A 11 8.78 20.93 22.27
CA LYS A 11 9.64 21.15 23.46
C LYS A 11 10.99 20.46 23.35
N ASN A 12 11.16 19.51 22.43
CA ASN A 12 12.36 18.68 22.29
C ASN A 12 12.66 18.42 20.81
N ASP A 13 13.93 18.21 20.46
CA ASP A 13 14.32 17.73 19.14
C ASP A 13 13.92 16.26 18.96
N LEU A 14 13.18 15.98 17.89
CA LEU A 14 12.74 14.63 17.55
C LEU A 14 13.92 13.80 17.03
N LYS A 15 14.12 12.62 17.62
CA LYS A 15 15.07 11.60 17.13
C LYS A 15 14.32 10.46 16.46
N GLU A 16 15.00 9.65 15.66
CA GLU A 16 14.38 8.51 14.95
C GLU A 16 13.59 7.57 15.87
N LYS A 17 14.10 7.33 17.08
CA LYS A 17 13.42 6.52 18.12
C LYS A 17 12.10 7.10 18.64
N ASP A 18 11.89 8.40 18.46
CA ASP A 18 10.68 9.11 18.90
C ASP A 18 9.58 9.06 17.83
N LEU A 19 9.91 8.61 16.61
CA LEU A 19 8.97 8.43 15.51
C LEU A 19 8.27 7.08 15.59
N HIS A 20 7.01 7.04 15.17
CA HIS A 20 6.26 5.80 15.07
C HIS A 20 6.77 4.96 13.90
N ASN A 21 6.85 3.64 14.13
CA ASN A 21 7.11 2.68 13.05
C ASN A 21 5.98 2.70 12.02
N ALA A 22 6.32 2.34 10.78
CA ALA A 22 5.33 2.08 9.75
C ALA A 22 4.35 0.99 10.21
N LEU A 23 3.09 1.09 9.78
CA LEU A 23 2.13 0.03 10.05
C LEU A 23 2.57 -1.25 9.33
N PRO A 24 2.26 -2.43 9.87
CA PRO A 24 2.64 -3.70 9.25
C PRO A 24 2.24 -3.83 7.78
N GLN A 25 1.11 -3.22 7.40
CA GLN A 25 0.58 -3.18 6.03
C GLN A 25 1.37 -2.28 5.07
N ASP A 26 2.11 -1.31 5.61
CA ASP A 26 2.88 -0.31 4.85
C ASP A 26 4.39 -0.67 4.81
N LEU A 27 4.76 -1.82 5.38
CA LEU A 27 6.13 -2.32 5.35
C LEU A 27 6.49 -2.76 3.93
N SER A 28 7.68 -2.34 3.47
CA SER A 28 8.19 -2.65 2.13
C SER A 28 8.41 -4.15 1.90
N GLY A 29 8.81 -4.90 2.93
CA GLY A 29 9.04 -6.34 2.85
C GLY A 29 7.79 -7.12 2.41
N PRO A 30 6.72 -7.14 3.24
CA PRO A 30 5.47 -7.82 2.89
C PRO A 30 4.85 -7.37 1.55
N LEU A 31 4.95 -6.07 1.23
CA LEU A 31 4.48 -5.54 -0.04
C LEU A 31 5.33 -6.03 -1.23
N GLY A 32 6.64 -6.12 -1.04
CA GLY A 32 7.59 -6.69 -2.01
C GLY A 32 7.29 -8.16 -2.28
N ASP A 33 7.12 -8.97 -1.24
CA ASP A 33 6.79 -10.40 -1.36
C ASP A 33 5.47 -10.61 -2.11
N ALA A 34 4.45 -9.80 -1.81
CA ALA A 34 3.16 -9.85 -2.50
C ALA A 34 3.27 -9.45 -3.98
N LEU A 35 4.08 -8.44 -4.28
CA LEU A 35 4.35 -8.01 -5.65
C LEU A 35 5.11 -9.08 -6.44
N GLU A 36 6.15 -9.67 -5.86
CA GLU A 36 6.93 -10.75 -6.46
C GLU A 36 6.03 -11.95 -6.80
N LYS A 37 5.17 -12.36 -5.87
CA LYS A 37 4.20 -13.44 -6.11
C LYS A 37 3.25 -13.12 -7.27
N ASN A 38 2.78 -11.89 -7.39
CA ASN A 38 1.92 -11.47 -8.50
C ASN A 38 2.69 -11.32 -9.82
N TRP A 39 3.97 -10.97 -9.75
CA TRP A 39 4.86 -10.92 -10.90
C TRP A 39 5.12 -12.31 -11.48
N MET A 40 5.41 -13.30 -10.64
CA MET A 40 5.57 -14.70 -11.08
C MET A 40 4.31 -15.22 -11.79
N ARG A 41 3.13 -14.96 -11.21
CA ARG A 41 1.85 -15.30 -11.87
C ARG A 41 1.64 -14.59 -13.21
N GLU A 42 2.08 -13.34 -13.32
CA GLU A 42 2.00 -12.57 -14.57
C GLU A 42 2.95 -13.12 -15.64
N LEU A 43 4.13 -13.63 -15.25
CA LEU A 43 5.05 -14.32 -16.15
C LEU A 43 4.42 -15.60 -16.70
N ASP A 44 3.83 -16.43 -15.83
CA ASP A 44 3.13 -17.65 -16.24
C ASP A 44 1.93 -17.35 -17.14
N ASP A 45 1.09 -16.38 -16.75
CA ASP A 45 -0.06 -15.92 -17.53
C ASP A 45 0.37 -15.36 -18.90
N ALA A 46 1.48 -14.65 -18.96
CA ALA A 46 2.01 -14.06 -20.19
C ALA A 46 2.58 -15.13 -21.13
N HIS A 47 3.32 -16.09 -20.58
CA HIS A 47 3.84 -17.23 -21.31
C HIS A 47 2.71 -18.06 -21.94
N ASN A 48 1.69 -18.41 -21.15
CA ASN A 48 0.53 -19.18 -21.61
C ASN A 48 -0.27 -18.45 -22.70
N LYS A 49 -0.33 -17.12 -22.64
CA LYS A 49 -1.06 -16.27 -23.60
C LYS A 49 -0.20 -15.80 -24.78
N LYS A 50 1.06 -16.27 -24.89
CA LYS A 50 2.04 -15.84 -25.91
C LYS A 50 2.15 -14.32 -26.04
N ARG A 51 2.09 -13.61 -24.92
CA ARG A 51 2.19 -12.14 -24.85
C ARG A 51 3.39 -11.75 -23.98
N SER A 52 3.82 -10.50 -24.10
CA SER A 52 4.81 -9.95 -23.18
C SER A 52 4.20 -9.75 -21.78
N PRO A 53 4.94 -10.08 -20.70
CA PRO A 53 4.52 -9.78 -19.34
C PRO A 53 4.49 -8.28 -19.11
N LYS A 54 3.54 -7.81 -18.30
CA LYS A 54 3.36 -6.38 -18.00
C LYS A 54 3.42 -6.16 -16.49
N LEU A 55 4.42 -5.43 -16.02
CA LEU A 55 4.58 -5.12 -14.60
C LEU A 55 3.35 -4.42 -14.03
N PHE A 56 2.70 -3.57 -14.83
CA PHE A 56 1.47 -2.89 -14.44
C PHE A 56 0.34 -3.85 -14.01
N ASN A 57 0.25 -5.05 -14.61
CA ASN A 57 -0.74 -6.05 -14.20
C ASN A 57 -0.44 -6.58 -12.79
N ALA A 58 0.83 -6.87 -12.49
CA ALA A 58 1.26 -7.32 -11.17
C ALA A 58 1.08 -6.21 -10.11
N LEU A 59 1.43 -4.97 -10.44
CA LEU A 59 1.19 -3.81 -9.59
C LEU A 59 -0.31 -3.64 -9.29
N ARG A 60 -1.16 -3.65 -10.32
CA ARG A 60 -2.61 -3.55 -10.14
C ARG A 60 -3.14 -4.67 -9.24
N LYS A 61 -2.73 -5.93 -9.45
CA LYS A 61 -3.17 -7.06 -8.60
C LYS A 61 -2.72 -6.90 -7.14
N THR A 62 -1.60 -6.24 -6.88
CA THR A 62 -1.04 -6.05 -5.54
C THR A 62 -1.73 -4.91 -4.79
N PHE A 63 -2.00 -3.79 -5.46
CA PHE A 63 -2.42 -2.56 -4.77
C PHE A 63 -3.90 -2.17 -4.95
N ILE A 64 -4.64 -2.75 -5.89
CA ILE A 64 -6.00 -2.28 -6.21
C ILE A 64 -7.00 -2.43 -5.05
N TRP A 65 -6.84 -3.44 -4.19
CA TRP A 65 -7.76 -3.71 -3.09
C TRP A 65 -7.74 -2.62 -2.00
N PRO A 66 -6.57 -2.22 -1.48
CA PRO A 66 -6.48 -1.03 -0.60
C PRO A 66 -7.13 0.21 -1.22
N PHE A 67 -6.84 0.52 -2.48
CA PHE A 67 -7.41 1.69 -3.16
C PHE A 67 -8.93 1.60 -3.32
N ALA A 68 -9.46 0.43 -3.66
CA ALA A 68 -10.89 0.20 -3.81
C ALA A 68 -11.62 0.37 -2.47
N TYR A 69 -11.05 -0.13 -1.37
CA TYR A 69 -11.62 0.01 -0.03
C TYR A 69 -11.81 1.49 0.37
N TYR A 70 -10.77 2.32 0.20
CA TYR A 70 -10.86 3.75 0.50
C TYR A 70 -11.74 4.52 -0.50
N GLY A 71 -11.73 4.13 -1.77
CA GLY A 71 -12.56 4.76 -2.80
C GLY A 71 -14.07 4.52 -2.59
N LEU A 72 -14.46 3.30 -2.23
CA LEU A 72 -15.86 2.93 -2.06
C LEU A 72 -16.52 3.65 -0.88
N GLY A 73 -15.78 3.86 0.22
CA GLY A 73 -16.26 4.61 1.38
C GLY A 73 -16.62 6.06 1.04
N ASN A 74 -15.86 6.71 0.14
CA ASN A 74 -16.15 8.06 -0.31
C ASN A 74 -17.43 8.13 -1.17
N VAL A 75 -17.62 7.19 -2.09
CA VAL A 75 -18.81 7.15 -2.97
C VAL A 75 -20.10 6.93 -2.18
N ILE A 76 -20.07 6.02 -1.19
CA ILE A 76 -21.22 5.77 -0.32
C ILE A 76 -21.54 6.99 0.54
N GLY A 77 -20.51 7.64 1.10
CA GLY A 77 -20.67 8.86 1.89
C GLY A 77 -21.24 10.05 1.10
N SER A 78 -20.89 10.19 -0.18
CA SER A 78 -21.46 11.22 -1.06
C SER A 78 -22.90 10.94 -1.51
N SER A 79 -23.33 9.67 -1.53
CA SER A 79 -24.70 9.29 -1.93
C SER A 79 -25.71 9.38 -0.79
N LEU A 80 -25.24 9.56 0.44
CA LEU A 80 -26.07 9.70 1.66
C LEU A 80 -26.21 11.16 2.13
N ARG A 81 -25.69 12.13 1.36
CA ARG A 81 -25.79 13.56 1.62
C ARG A 81 -26.80 14.22 0.68
#